data_AF-A0A170ZDQ8-F1
#
_entry.id   AF-A0A170ZDQ8-F1
#
_cell.length_a   1.000
_cell.length_b   1.000
_cell.length_c   1.000
_cell.angle_alpha   90.00
_cell.angle_beta   90.00
_cell.angle_gamma   90.00
#
_symmetry.space_group_name_H-M   'P 1'
#
loop_
_entity.id
_entity.type
_entity.pdbx_description
1 polymer ?
#
loop_
_entity_poly.entity_id
_entity_poly.type
_entity_poly.pdbx_seq_one_letter_code
_entity_poly.pdbx_strand_id
1 'polypeptide(L)'
;TTLRKREVDWLNKTGEELLAVEERGSKRANQLESDLTKLKEIWGSVLSNTDARAAKLRAIIQGISDLDAQIEELRVWLLEIETKLSNPIVIKYASKEHIDQILKEHDDVQTEIEKQSTKIGDVLNLCELLLSDCNSCHISLDNEGINLAMANLEKRWKMISYKFSRKKISYFRFVD
;
A
#
# COMPACT_ATOMS: atom_id res chain seq x y z
N THR A 1 -27.31 -5.30 11.49
CA THR A 1 -27.59 -4.59 10.22
C THR A 1 -28.98 -4.88 9.68
N THR A 2 -29.46 -6.14 9.69
CA THR A 2 -30.81 -6.51 9.22
C THR A 2 -31.96 -5.99 10.09
N LEU A 3 -31.82 -5.99 11.42
CA LEU A 3 -32.84 -5.47 12.34
C LEU A 3 -33.07 -3.96 12.18
N ARG A 4 -31.99 -3.16 12.20
CA ARG A 4 -32.08 -1.70 12.00
C ARG A 4 -32.67 -1.31 10.64
N LYS A 5 -32.32 -2.04 9.58
CA LYS A 5 -32.92 -1.84 8.26
C LYS A 5 -34.43 -2.06 8.30
N ARG A 6 -34.89 -3.17 8.91
CA ARG A 6 -36.33 -3.46 9.07
C ARG A 6 -37.05 -2.40 9.88
N GLU A 7 -36.44 -1.88 10.94
CA GLU A 7 -37.01 -0.79 11.75
C GLU A 7 -37.18 0.49 10.94
N VAL A 8 -36.18 0.90 10.16
CA VAL A 8 -36.26 2.10 9.31
C VAL A 8 -37.28 1.92 8.18
N ASP A 9 -37.31 0.74 7.55
CA ASP A 9 -38.29 0.41 6.51
C ASP A 9 -39.72 0.46 7.08
N TRP A 10 -39.92 -0.06 8.30
CA TRP A 10 -41.21 -0.02 9.00
C TRP A 10 -41.61 1.41 9.39
N LEU A 11 -40.69 2.21 9.94
CA LEU A 11 -40.95 3.61 10.31
C LEU A 11 -41.32 4.45 9.09
N ASN A 12 -40.59 4.29 7.98
CA ASN A 12 -40.89 4.97 6.73
C ASN A 12 -42.28 4.60 6.22
N LYS A 13 -42.59 3.30 6.13
CA LYS A 13 -43.88 2.82 5.64
C LYS A 13 -45.04 3.33 6.52
N THR A 14 -44.92 3.16 7.84
CA THR A 14 -45.96 3.58 8.78
C THR A 14 -46.16 5.10 8.75
N GLY A 15 -45.08 5.87 8.64
CA GLY A 15 -45.17 7.32 8.53
C GLY A 15 -45.80 7.79 7.21
N GLU A 16 -45.52 7.13 6.09
CA GLU A 16 -46.18 7.40 4.80
C GLU A 16 -47.69 7.10 4.84
N GLU A 17 -48.07 5.98 5.48
CA GLU A 17 -49.48 5.64 5.71
C GLU A 17 -50.18 6.67 6.60
N LEU A 18 -49.52 7.15 7.66
CA LEU A 18 -50.06 8.20 8.54
C LEU A 18 -50.20 9.55 7.83
N LEU A 19 -49.22 9.92 7.01
CA LEU A 19 -49.30 11.13 6.18
C LEU A 19 -50.46 11.10 5.19
N ALA A 20 -50.81 9.92 4.68
CA ALA A 20 -51.91 9.77 3.73
C ALA A 20 -53.29 10.03 4.36
N VAL A 21 -53.42 9.85 5.69
CA VAL A 21 -54.67 10.03 6.43
C VAL A 21 -54.75 11.41 7.11
N GLU A 22 -53.61 12.06 7.36
CA GLU A 22 -53.57 13.38 8.01
C GLU A 22 -54.07 14.53 7.12
N GLU A 23 -54.59 15.58 7.77
CA GLU A 23 -55.05 16.77 7.06
C GLU A 23 -53.85 17.49 6.41
N ARG A 24 -53.94 17.69 5.09
CA ARG A 24 -52.90 18.37 4.31
C ARG A 24 -52.65 19.78 4.83
N GLY A 25 -51.39 20.12 5.06
CA GLY A 25 -50.98 21.43 5.57
C GLY A 25 -51.17 21.61 7.07
N SER A 26 -51.68 20.60 7.78
CA SER A 26 -51.72 20.63 9.24
C SER A 26 -50.30 20.66 9.82
N LYS A 27 -50.15 21.24 11.02
CA LYS A 27 -48.86 21.28 11.73
C LYS A 27 -48.28 19.87 11.95
N ARG A 28 -49.14 18.87 12.17
CA ARG A 28 -48.74 17.46 12.37
C ARG A 28 -48.26 16.82 11.07
N ALA A 29 -48.97 17.02 9.96
CA ALA A 29 -48.55 16.52 8.64
C ALA A 29 -47.18 17.08 8.24
N ASN A 30 -46.99 18.41 8.35
CA ASN A 30 -45.72 19.05 7.99
C ASN A 30 -44.55 18.57 8.87
N GLN A 31 -44.80 18.36 10.18
CA GLN A 31 -43.78 17.84 11.09
C GLN A 31 -43.41 16.40 10.74
N LEU A 32 -44.41 15.53 10.49
CA LEU A 32 -44.19 14.13 10.13
C LEU A 32 -43.45 14.00 8.79
N GLU A 33 -43.78 14.84 7.80
CA GLU A 33 -43.07 14.90 6.52
C GLU A 33 -41.61 15.32 6.70
N SER A 34 -41.34 16.32 7.55
CA SER A 34 -39.97 16.73 7.89
C SER A 34 -39.19 15.60 8.56
N ASP A 35 -39.79 14.89 9.51
CA ASP A 35 -39.11 13.84 10.26
C ASP A 35 -38.84 12.60 9.39
N LEU A 36 -39.75 12.23 8.49
CA LEU A 36 -39.53 11.18 7.49
C LEU A 36 -38.43 11.55 6.50
N THR A 37 -38.39 12.81 6.06
CA THR A 37 -37.32 13.30 5.18
C THR A 37 -35.96 13.19 5.87
N LYS A 38 -35.85 13.67 7.11
CA LYS A 38 -34.62 13.53 7.91
C LYS A 38 -34.23 12.07 8.14
N LEU A 39 -35.19 11.20 8.43
CA LEU A 39 -34.95 9.77 8.62
C LEU A 39 -34.32 9.15 7.35
N LYS A 40 -34.89 9.47 6.18
CA LYS A 40 -34.39 9.00 4.88
C LYS A 40 -32.98 9.52 4.59
N GLU A 41 -32.72 10.80 4.85
CA GLU A 41 -31.41 11.43 4.67
C GLU A 41 -30.34 10.81 5.58
N ILE A 42 -30.62 10.71 6.89
CA ILE A 42 -29.69 10.13 7.86
C ILE A 42 -29.42 8.66 7.51
N TRP A 43 -30.46 7.89 7.20
CA TRP A 43 -30.30 6.48 6.85
C TRP A 43 -29.50 6.30 5.56
N GLY A 44 -29.76 7.12 4.54
CA GLY A 44 -28.97 7.16 3.31
C GLY A 44 -27.50 7.48 3.58
N SER A 45 -27.22 8.47 4.43
CA SER A 45 -25.84 8.81 4.84
C SER A 45 -25.15 7.66 5.57
N VAL A 46 -25.85 6.98 6.49
CA VAL A 46 -25.31 5.82 7.22
C VAL A 46 -24.95 4.68 6.27
N LEU A 47 -25.83 4.36 5.31
CA LEU A 47 -25.57 3.34 4.29
C LEU A 47 -24.35 3.71 3.45
N SER A 48 -24.34 4.93 2.90
CA SER A 48 -23.23 5.43 2.07
C SER A 48 -21.89 5.40 2.82
N ASN A 49 -21.87 5.86 4.07
CA ASN A 49 -20.65 5.86 4.89
C ASN A 49 -20.20 4.44 5.24
N THR A 50 -21.14 3.52 5.47
CA THR A 50 -20.82 2.12 5.74
C THR A 50 -20.22 1.44 4.50
N ASP A 51 -20.80 1.67 3.33
CA ASP A 51 -20.32 1.12 2.06
C ASP A 51 -18.95 1.69 1.69
N ALA A 52 -18.76 3.00 1.83
CA ALA A 52 -17.47 3.66 1.62
C ALA A 52 -16.39 3.09 2.56
N ARG A 53 -16.71 2.92 3.85
CA ARG A 53 -15.78 2.31 4.82
C ARG A 53 -15.46 0.87 4.47
N ALA A 54 -16.45 0.06 4.08
CA ALA A 54 -16.23 -1.32 3.68
C ALA A 54 -15.36 -1.42 2.42
N ALA A 55 -15.55 -0.52 1.44
CA ALA A 55 -14.72 -0.45 0.25
C ALA A 55 -13.27 -0.07 0.58
N LYS A 56 -13.07 0.92 1.46
CA LYS A 56 -11.74 1.34 1.92
C LYS A 56 -11.01 0.21 2.66
N LEU A 57 -11.69 -0.49 3.57
CA LEU A 57 -11.12 -1.65 4.27
C LEU A 57 -10.71 -2.76 3.31
N ARG A 58 -11.53 -3.07 2.30
CA ARG A 58 -11.17 -4.05 1.26
C ARG A 58 -9.92 -3.62 0.49
N ALA A 59 -9.82 -2.35 0.11
CA ALA A 59 -8.64 -1.82 -0.58
C ALA A 59 -7.37 -1.90 0.28
N ILE A 60 -7.47 -1.59 1.58
CA ILE A 60 -6.34 -1.70 2.53
C ILE A 60 -5.88 -3.16 2.65
N ILE A 61 -6.82 -4.11 2.83
CA ILE A 61 -6.49 -5.54 2.94
C ILE A 61 -5.77 -6.02 1.67
N GLN A 62 -6.27 -5.65 0.49
CA GLN A 62 -5.62 -6.00 -0.77
C GLN A 62 -4.23 -5.38 -0.87
N GLY A 63 -4.08 -4.10 -0.54
CA GLY A 63 -2.79 -3.43 -0.60
C GLY A 63 -1.75 -4.02 0.36
N ILE A 64 -2.16 -4.46 1.56
CA ILE A 64 -1.27 -5.18 2.48
C ILE A 64 -0.81 -6.52 1.87
N SER A 65 -1.72 -7.27 1.24
CA SER A 65 -1.37 -8.52 0.56
C SER A 65 -0.38 -8.28 -0.60
N ASP A 66 -0.61 -7.24 -1.39
CA ASP A 66 0.26 -6.88 -2.51
C ASP A 66 1.63 -6.39 -2.03
N LEU A 67 1.66 -5.68 -0.89
CA LEU A 67 2.89 -5.23 -0.26
C LEU A 67 3.73 -6.40 0.24
N ASP A 68 3.12 -7.37 0.92
CA ASP A 68 3.83 -8.53 1.48
C ASP A 68 4.51 -9.35 0.37
N ALA A 69 3.80 -9.58 -0.74
CA ALA A 69 4.35 -10.27 -1.91
C ALA A 69 5.55 -9.52 -2.52
N GLN A 70 5.45 -8.20 -2.66
CA GLN A 70 6.54 -7.38 -3.22
C GLN A 70 7.74 -7.28 -2.28
N ILE A 71 7.51 -7.18 -0.97
CA ILE A 71 8.57 -7.18 0.04
C ILE A 71 9.33 -8.52 0.01
N GLU A 72 8.63 -9.64 -0.12
CA GLU A 72 9.29 -10.95 -0.18
C GLU A 72 10.14 -11.11 -1.45
N GLU A 73 9.62 -10.69 -2.60
CA GLU A 73 10.39 -10.70 -3.84
C GLU A 73 11.65 -9.83 -3.75
N LEU A 74 11.53 -8.62 -3.18
CA LEU A 74 12.68 -7.75 -2.95
C LEU A 74 13.65 -8.34 -1.92
N ARG A 75 13.18 -9.03 -0.88
CA ARG A 75 14.06 -9.66 0.12
C ARG A 75 14.97 -10.70 -0.49
N VAL A 76 14.43 -11.55 -1.36
CA VAL A 76 15.18 -12.56 -2.11
C VAL A 76 16.21 -11.88 -3.00
N TRP A 77 15.79 -10.91 -3.81
CA TRP A 77 16.69 -10.19 -4.70
C TRP A 77 17.82 -9.47 -3.93
N LEU A 78 17.49 -8.78 -2.83
CA LEU A 78 18.47 -8.10 -1.98
C LEU A 78 19.53 -9.07 -1.45
N LEU A 79 19.14 -10.31 -1.10
CA LEU A 79 20.08 -11.32 -0.61
C LEU A 79 21.06 -11.76 -1.72
N GLU A 80 20.53 -11.98 -2.93
CA GLU A 80 21.34 -12.37 -4.09
C GLU A 80 22.35 -11.27 -4.46
N ILE A 81 21.90 -10.03 -4.55
CA ILE A 81 22.77 -8.91 -4.93
C ILE A 81 23.77 -8.58 -3.81
N GLU A 82 23.40 -8.68 -2.54
CA GLU A 82 24.33 -8.54 -1.41
C GLU A 82 25.45 -9.58 -1.46
N THR A 83 25.11 -10.82 -1.84
CA THR A 83 26.08 -11.91 -2.01
C THR A 83 27.02 -11.60 -3.18
N LYS A 84 26.48 -11.25 -4.36
CA LYS A 84 27.27 -10.85 -5.54
C LYS A 84 28.21 -9.66 -5.22
N LEU A 85 27.70 -8.66 -4.50
CA LEU A 85 28.48 -7.49 -4.12
C LEU A 85 29.50 -7.77 -3.01
N SER A 86 29.36 -8.84 -2.23
CA SER A 86 30.34 -9.20 -1.19
C SER A 86 31.48 -10.07 -1.74
N ASN A 87 31.31 -10.71 -2.90
CA ASN A 87 32.38 -11.48 -3.54
C ASN A 87 33.54 -10.55 -3.96
N PRO A 88 34.79 -10.87 -3.55
CA PRO A 88 35.96 -10.14 -4.02
C PRO A 88 36.18 -10.38 -5.51
N ILE A 89 36.63 -9.35 -6.23
CA ILE A 89 37.05 -9.51 -7.62
C ILE A 89 38.39 -10.25 -7.60
N VAL A 90 38.42 -11.49 -8.10
CA VAL A 90 39.63 -12.33 -8.13
C VAL A 90 40.07 -12.49 -9.57
N ILE A 91 41.09 -11.73 -9.97
CA ILE A 91 41.74 -11.92 -11.27
C ILE A 91 42.82 -13.00 -11.09
N LYS A 92 42.50 -14.24 -11.46
CA LYS A 92 43.46 -15.37 -11.35
C LYS A 92 44.53 -15.34 -12.45
N TYR A 93 44.17 -14.83 -13.63
CA TYR A 93 45.06 -14.66 -14.78
C TYR A 93 44.68 -13.37 -15.53
N ALA A 94 45.66 -12.50 -15.80
CA ALA A 94 45.47 -11.27 -16.55
C ALA A 94 45.38 -11.55 -18.06
N SER A 95 44.37 -12.33 -18.46
CA SER A 95 43.99 -12.51 -19.88
C SER A 95 42.90 -11.52 -20.24
N LYS A 96 42.93 -11.01 -21.46
CA LYS A 96 41.93 -10.05 -21.96
C LYS A 96 40.51 -10.62 -21.85
N GLU A 97 40.35 -11.91 -22.13
CA GLU A 97 39.09 -12.63 -22.04
C GLU A 97 38.54 -12.67 -20.61
N HIS A 98 39.38 -12.84 -19.59
CA HIS A 98 38.94 -12.77 -18.19
C HIS A 98 38.51 -11.36 -17.81
N ILE A 99 39.24 -10.33 -18.26
CA ILE A 99 38.90 -8.94 -17.95
C ILE A 99 37.57 -8.57 -18.59
N ASP A 100 37.37 -8.92 -19.86
CA ASP A 100 36.12 -8.67 -20.60
C ASP A 100 34.92 -9.39 -19.94
N GLN A 101 35.13 -10.61 -19.41
CA GLN A 101 34.09 -11.34 -18.69
C GLN A 101 33.69 -10.65 -17.37
N ILE A 102 34.65 -10.18 -16.57
CA ILE A 102 34.35 -9.48 -15.30
C ILE A 102 33.68 -8.13 -15.59
N LEU A 103 34.05 -7.45 -16.69
CA LEU A 103 33.40 -6.20 -17.11
C LEU A 103 31.93 -6.44 -17.46
N LYS A 104 31.65 -7.48 -18.24
CA LYS A 104 30.28 -7.85 -18.58
C LYS A 104 29.44 -8.19 -17.35
N GLU A 105 29.97 -8.98 -16.44
CA GLU A 105 29.28 -9.31 -15.18
C GLU A 105 29.00 -8.06 -14.33
N HIS A 106 29.89 -7.07 -14.37
CA HIS A 106 29.69 -5.80 -13.67
C HIS A 106 28.58 -4.95 -14.31
N ASP A 107 28.53 -4.86 -15.65
CA ASP A 107 27.48 -4.13 -16.38
C ASP A 107 26.09 -4.78 -16.20
N ASP A 108 26.02 -6.11 -16.22
CA ASP A 108 24.79 -6.85 -15.95
C ASP A 108 24.28 -6.55 -14.53
N VAL A 109 25.18 -6.52 -13.53
CA VAL A 109 24.87 -6.16 -12.15
C VAL A 109 24.43 -4.70 -12.02
N GLN A 110 25.07 -3.77 -12.73
CA GLN A 110 24.68 -2.36 -12.73
C GLN A 110 23.26 -2.19 -13.27
N THR A 111 22.98 -2.79 -14.42
CA THR A 111 21.67 -2.72 -15.07
C THR A 111 20.57 -3.26 -14.16
N GLU A 112 20.84 -4.38 -13.47
CA GLU A 112 19.89 -4.97 -12.53
C GLU A 112 19.64 -4.08 -11.31
N ILE A 113 20.68 -3.46 -10.74
CA ILE A 113 20.55 -2.51 -9.62
C ILE A 113 19.73 -1.29 -10.03
N GLU A 114 20.00 -0.72 -11.21
CA GLU A 114 19.28 0.45 -11.71
C GLU A 114 17.79 0.14 -11.91
N LYS A 115 17.47 -1.02 -12.51
CA LYS A 115 16.09 -1.47 -12.70
C LYS A 115 15.33 -1.64 -11.38
N GLN A 116 15.99 -2.17 -10.36
CA GLN A 116 15.36 -2.48 -9.08
C GLN A 116 15.22 -1.24 -8.18
N SER A 117 15.97 -0.16 -8.45
CA SER A 117 15.83 1.12 -7.75
C SER A 117 14.41 1.68 -7.85
N THR A 118 13.79 1.62 -9.02
CA THR A 118 12.41 2.10 -9.21
C THR A 118 11.43 1.26 -8.40
N LYS A 119 11.54 -0.06 -8.48
CA LYS A 119 10.66 -0.99 -7.74
C LYS A 119 10.74 -0.80 -6.23
N ILE A 120 11.95 -0.59 -5.69
CA ILE A 120 12.13 -0.27 -4.27
C ILE A 120 11.42 1.03 -3.91
N GLY A 121 11.53 2.07 -4.73
CA GLY A 121 10.80 3.32 -4.54
C GLY A 121 9.27 3.13 -4.53
N ASP A 122 8.75 2.36 -5.48
CA ASP A 122 7.31 2.06 -5.57
C ASP A 122 6.78 1.33 -4.33
N VAL A 123 7.54 0.35 -3.81
CA VAL A 123 7.21 -0.40 -2.60
C VAL A 123 7.24 0.48 -1.35
N LEU A 124 8.23 1.38 -1.23
CA LEU A 124 8.27 2.34 -0.10
C LEU A 124 7.08 3.30 -0.14
N ASN A 125 6.71 3.81 -1.32
CA ASN A 125 5.53 4.64 -1.49
C ASN A 125 4.23 3.89 -1.15
N LEU A 126 4.14 2.59 -1.49
CA LEU A 126 3.01 1.75 -1.10
C LEU A 126 2.93 1.59 0.43
N CYS A 127 4.07 1.39 1.12
CA CYS A 127 4.11 1.39 2.59
C CYS A 127 3.55 2.69 3.17
N GLU A 128 4.00 3.85 2.67
CA GLU A 128 3.54 5.16 3.14
C GLU A 128 2.04 5.38 2.93
N LEU A 129 1.53 5.04 1.75
CA LEU A 129 0.10 5.10 1.43
C LEU A 129 -0.73 4.22 2.35
N LEU A 130 -0.30 2.98 2.59
CA LEU A 130 -1.01 2.06 3.48
C LEU A 130 -1.00 2.52 4.92
N LEU A 131 0.13 3.04 5.41
CA LEU A 131 0.22 3.62 6.76
C LEU A 131 -0.72 4.83 6.91
N SER A 132 -0.78 5.70 5.91
CA SER A 132 -1.72 6.82 5.86
C SER A 132 -3.18 6.35 5.89
N ASP A 133 -3.50 5.34 5.07
CA ASP A 133 -4.83 4.76 4.98
C ASP A 133 -5.27 4.08 6.29
N CYS A 134 -4.39 3.32 6.93
CA CYS A 134 -4.63 2.71 8.23
C CYS A 134 -4.90 3.76 9.32
N ASN A 135 -4.11 4.84 9.35
CA ASN A 135 -4.30 5.95 10.28
C ASN A 135 -5.64 6.64 10.08
N SER A 136 -6.03 6.92 8.83
CA SER A 136 -7.31 7.57 8.49
C SER A 136 -8.53 6.73 8.89
N CYS A 137 -8.38 5.40 8.90
CA CYS A 137 -9.44 4.47 9.24
C CYS A 137 -9.46 4.08 10.73
N HIS A 138 -8.55 4.63 11.54
CA HIS A 138 -8.30 4.23 12.94
C HIS A 138 -8.12 2.72 13.11
N ILE A 139 -7.47 2.08 12.12
CA ILE A 139 -7.19 0.64 12.15
C ILE A 139 -5.94 0.46 13.01
N SER A 140 -6.08 -0.19 14.16
CA SER A 140 -4.96 -0.45 15.09
C SER A 140 -4.13 -1.69 14.70
N LEU A 141 -4.23 -2.16 13.47
CA LEU A 141 -3.61 -3.42 13.03
C LEU A 141 -2.30 -3.15 12.27
N ASP A 142 -1.23 -3.74 12.81
CA ASP A 142 0.11 -3.99 12.26
C ASP A 142 0.80 -2.87 11.45
N ASN A 143 0.64 -1.61 11.87
CA ASN A 143 1.53 -0.54 11.41
C ASN A 143 2.99 -0.85 11.78
N GLU A 144 3.25 -1.59 12.86
CA GLU A 144 4.60 -1.92 13.31
C GLU A 144 5.32 -2.88 12.35
N GLY A 145 4.66 -3.92 11.85
CA GLY A 145 5.20 -4.83 10.84
C GLY A 145 5.56 -4.12 9.54
N ILE A 146 4.66 -3.26 9.02
CA ILE A 146 4.92 -2.46 7.81
C ILE A 146 6.10 -1.52 8.03
N ASN A 147 6.14 -0.79 9.16
CA ASN A 147 7.24 0.12 9.49
C ASN A 147 8.58 -0.62 9.60
N LEU A 148 8.60 -1.78 10.25
CA LEU A 148 9.80 -2.60 10.39
C LEU A 148 10.30 -3.09 9.03
N ALA A 149 9.40 -3.56 8.17
CA ALA A 149 9.75 -4.06 6.85
C ALA A 149 10.26 -2.92 5.94
N MET A 150 9.62 -1.75 5.99
CA MET A 150 10.05 -0.54 5.29
C MET A 150 11.44 -0.09 5.73
N ALA A 151 11.67 0.03 7.04
CA ALA A 151 12.97 0.44 7.58
C ALA A 151 14.10 -0.55 7.24
N ASN A 152 13.80 -1.86 7.24
CA ASN A 152 14.75 -2.89 6.85
C ASN A 152 15.11 -2.78 5.36
N LEU A 153 14.10 -2.67 4.49
CA LEU A 153 14.27 -2.49 3.06
C LEU A 153 15.14 -1.27 2.75
N GLU A 154 14.82 -0.12 3.32
CA GLU A 154 15.61 1.10 3.15
C GLU A 154 17.07 0.92 3.58
N LYS A 155 17.30 0.31 4.74
CA LYS A 155 18.65 0.11 5.29
C LYS A 155 19.49 -0.77 4.36
N ARG A 156 18.94 -1.90 3.90
CA ARG A 156 19.63 -2.82 2.97
C ARG A 156 19.89 -2.15 1.63
N TRP A 157 18.90 -1.43 1.10
CA TRP A 157 19.06 -0.68 -0.15
C TRP A 157 20.17 0.37 -0.06
N LYS A 158 20.17 1.20 0.99
CA LYS A 158 21.25 2.19 1.24
C LYS A 158 22.62 1.52 1.30
N MET A 159 22.72 0.33 1.90
CA MET A 159 23.96 -0.44 1.96
C MET A 159 24.41 -0.95 0.57
N ILE A 160 23.49 -1.47 -0.25
CA ILE A 160 23.77 -1.91 -1.61
C ILE A 160 24.26 -0.74 -2.46
N SER A 161 23.55 0.39 -2.46
CA SER A 161 23.92 1.59 -3.20
C SER A 161 25.32 2.10 -2.82
N TYR A 162 25.66 2.05 -1.52
CA TYR A 162 26.99 2.38 -1.04
C TYR A 162 28.07 1.38 -1.49
N LYS A 163 27.84 0.07 -1.32
CA LYS A 163 28.77 -0.98 -1.74
C LYS A 163 29.03 -0.93 -3.25
N PHE A 164 27.99 -0.75 -4.05
CA PHE A 164 28.08 -0.62 -5.49
C PHE A 164 28.91 0.59 -5.90
N SER A 165 28.65 1.75 -5.32
CA SER A 165 29.44 2.97 -5.56
C SER A 165 30.93 2.80 -5.25
N ARG A 166 31.26 2.09 -4.16
CA ARG A 166 32.66 1.78 -3.80
C ARG A 166 33.31 0.79 -4.76
N LYS A 167 32.61 -0.27 -5.16
CA LYS A 167 33.11 -1.24 -6.13
C LYS A 167 33.41 -0.58 -7.47
N LYS A 168 32.52 0.31 -7.93
CA LYS A 168 32.73 1.13 -9.14
C LYS A 168 34.05 1.91 -9.09
N ILE A 169 34.33 2.62 -7.99
CA ILE A 169 35.57 3.39 -7.81
C ILE A 169 36.82 2.49 -7.82
N SER A 170 36.78 1.35 -7.13
CA SER A 170 37.89 0.39 -7.15
C SER A 170 38.12 -0.18 -8.54
N TYR A 171 37.06 -0.39 -9.32
CA TYR A 171 37.13 -0.91 -10.69
C TYR A 171 37.84 0.07 -11.63
N PHE A 172 37.46 1.36 -11.59
CA PHE A 172 38.13 2.39 -12.40
C PHE A 172 39.63 2.51 -12.08
N ARG A 173 40.00 2.43 -10.80
CA ARG A 173 41.43 2.41 -10.39
C ARG A 173 42.23 1.19 -10.86
N PHE A 174 41.57 0.10 -11.27
CA PHE A 174 42.24 -1.11 -11.74
C PHE A 174 42.39 -1.15 -13.27
N VAL A 175 41.61 -0.33 -13.99
CA VAL A 175 41.58 -0.28 -15.46
C VAL A 175 42.44 0.86 -16.01
N ASP A 176 42.71 1.90 -15.20
CA ASP A 176 43.68 2.97 -15.46
C ASP A 176 45.12 2.59 -15.03
#